data_AF-A0A426XBW4-F1
#
_entry.id   AF-A0A426XBW4-F1
#
_cell.length_a   1.000
_cell.length_b   1.000
_cell.length_c   1.000
_cell.angle_alpha   90.00
_cell.angle_beta   90.00
_cell.angle_gamma   90.00
#
_symmetry.space_group_name_H-M   'P 1'
#
loop_
_entity.id
_entity.type
_entity.pdbx_description
1 polymer ?
#
loop_
_entity_poly.entity_id
_entity_poly.type
_entity_poly.pdbx_seq_one_letter_code
_entity_poly.pdbx_strand_id
1 'polypeptide(L)'
;MGESPYSLAFGTEAVLPPEVVFPTLRVHTHGEEASHQQLRKNLDLLEEKRADAHLRALAYRKAVTKLYNHRGKLAPNWEGPYRVVEVIRDETYTLATMEGRVLPIT
;
A
#
# COMPACT_ATOMS: atom_id res chain seq x y z
N MET A 1 54.31 -32.42 -40.65
CA MET A 1 52.93 -32.94 -40.74
C MET A 1 52.33 -32.81 -39.36
N GLY A 2 51.47 -31.81 -39.15
CA GLY A 2 50.96 -31.45 -37.83
C GLY A 2 49.69 -32.22 -37.50
N GLU A 3 49.73 -32.99 -36.41
CA GLU A 3 48.54 -33.59 -35.82
C GLU A 3 48.05 -32.67 -34.71
N SER A 4 46.82 -32.18 -34.88
CA SER A 4 46.11 -31.35 -33.91
C SER A 4 45.88 -32.15 -32.62
N PRO A 5 46.17 -31.60 -31.42
CA PRO A 5 46.20 -32.36 -30.17
C PRO A 5 44.82 -32.67 -29.57
N TYR A 6 43.74 -32.52 -30.34
CA TYR A 6 42.38 -32.77 -29.86
C TYR A 6 41.81 -34.00 -30.56
N SER A 7 42.02 -35.17 -29.95
CA SER A 7 41.27 -36.38 -30.24
C SER A 7 39.86 -36.23 -29.67
N LEU A 8 38.87 -36.19 -30.56
CA LEU A 8 37.46 -36.13 -30.19
C LEU A 8 37.07 -37.50 -29.58
N ALA A 9 36.95 -37.56 -28.26
CA ALA A 9 36.41 -38.75 -27.57
C ALA A 9 34.89 -38.81 -27.78
N PHE A 10 34.47 -39.41 -28.89
CA PHE A 10 33.08 -39.86 -29.06
C PHE A 10 32.83 -41.05 -28.12
N GLY A 11 32.07 -40.84 -27.05
CA GLY A 11 31.58 -41.93 -26.20
C GLY A 11 31.67 -41.71 -24.69
N THR A 12 31.53 -40.49 -24.19
CA THR A 12 31.28 -40.28 -22.76
C THR A 12 29.83 -39.82 -22.57
N GLU A 13 29.04 -40.66 -21.91
CA GLU A 13 27.76 -40.24 -21.34
C GLU A 13 28.06 -39.04 -20.43
N ALA A 14 27.55 -37.86 -20.79
CA ALA A 14 27.80 -36.63 -20.06
C ALA A 14 27.05 -36.72 -18.71
N VAL A 15 27.75 -37.11 -17.66
CA VAL A 15 27.21 -37.06 -16.29
C VAL A 15 27.18 -35.59 -15.87
N LEU A 16 25.99 -34.99 -15.92
CA LEU A 16 25.75 -33.67 -15.36
C LEU A 16 26.10 -33.71 -13.86
N PRO A 17 26.97 -32.81 -13.37
CA PRO A 17 27.22 -32.72 -11.93
C PRO A 17 25.89 -32.42 -11.22
N PRO A 18 25.67 -32.97 -10.00
CA PRO A 18 24.50 -32.66 -9.21
C PRO A 18 24.37 -31.14 -9.09
N GLU A 19 23.16 -30.63 -9.23
CA GLU A 19 22.81 -29.20 -9.33
C GLU A 19 23.57 -28.35 -8.30
N VAL A 20 24.75 -27.85 -8.67
CA VAL A 20 25.53 -26.95 -7.81
C VAL A 20 24.87 -25.58 -7.94
N VAL A 21 24.10 -25.21 -6.92
CA VAL A 21 23.54 -23.86 -6.81
C VAL A 21 24.70 -22.91 -6.52
N PHE A 22 25.22 -22.25 -7.56
CA PHE A 22 26.14 -21.14 -7.38
C PHE A 22 25.36 -19.92 -6.89
N PRO A 23 25.65 -19.40 -5.68
CA PRO A 23 25.00 -18.19 -5.25
C PRO A 23 25.36 -17.07 -6.22
N THR A 24 24.36 -16.31 -6.65
CA THR A 24 24.61 -15.16 -7.53
C THR A 24 25.39 -14.08 -6.76
N LEU A 25 26.10 -13.20 -7.46
CA LEU A 25 26.78 -12.04 -6.85
C LEU A 25 25.85 -11.23 -5.93
N ARG A 26 24.55 -11.19 -6.22
CA ARG A 26 23.52 -10.55 -5.39
C ARG A 26 23.33 -11.21 -4.04
N VAL A 27 23.47 -12.54 -3.95
CA VAL A 27 23.40 -13.32 -2.71
C VAL A 27 24.71 -13.19 -1.94
N HIS A 28 25.85 -13.21 -2.64
CA HIS A 28 27.17 -13.03 -2.01
C HIS A 28 27.39 -11.63 -1.41
N THR A 29 26.80 -10.60 -2.02
CA THR A 29 26.88 -9.21 -1.52
C THR A 29 25.66 -8.83 -0.67
N HIS A 30 24.76 -9.78 -0.38
CA HIS A 30 23.53 -9.51 0.35
C HIS A 30 23.80 -9.26 1.84
N GLY A 31 23.73 -7.99 2.25
CA GLY A 31 23.66 -7.63 3.66
C GLY A 31 22.23 -7.80 4.18
N GLU A 32 21.92 -8.97 4.76
CA GLU A 32 20.61 -9.25 5.38
C GLU A 32 20.22 -8.17 6.39
N GLU A 33 21.16 -7.72 7.22
CA GLU A 33 20.92 -6.64 8.20
C GLU A 33 20.51 -5.32 7.53
N ALA A 34 21.18 -4.92 6.45
CA ALA A 34 20.84 -3.68 5.75
C ALA A 34 19.45 -3.77 5.10
N SER A 35 19.08 -4.93 4.58
CA SER A 35 17.75 -5.20 4.04
C SER A 35 16.67 -5.16 5.14
N HIS A 36 16.90 -5.84 6.26
CA HIS A 36 16.00 -5.84 7.41
C HIS A 36 15.87 -4.46 8.05
N GLN A 37 16.96 -3.69 8.14
CA GLN A 37 16.94 -2.30 8.63
C GLN A 37 16.11 -1.39 7.70
N GLN A 38 16.23 -1.54 6.39
CA GLN A 38 15.43 -0.79 5.42
C GLN A 38 13.93 -1.13 5.56
N LEU A 39 13.59 -2.40 5.75
CA LEU A 39 12.22 -2.84 5.98
C LEU A 39 11.64 -2.25 7.27
N ARG A 40 12.42 -2.20 8.34
CA ARG A 40 12.04 -1.55 9.61
C ARG A 40 11.74 -0.07 9.42
N LYS A 41 12.62 0.67 8.74
CA LYS A 41 12.39 2.10 8.42
C LYS A 41 11.11 2.34 7.62
N ASN A 42 10.78 1.45 6.67
CA ASN A 42 9.54 1.54 5.91
C ASN A 42 8.29 1.31 6.78
N LEU A 43 8.38 0.40 7.76
CA LEU A 43 7.29 0.15 8.70
C LEU A 43 7.07 1.37 9.61
N ASP A 44 8.14 1.93 10.17
CA ASP A 44 8.08 3.13 11.01
C ASP A 44 7.44 4.30 10.26
N LEU A 45 7.84 4.53 9.01
CA LEU A 45 7.25 5.57 8.15
C LEU A 45 5.75 5.32 7.90
N LEU A 46 5.34 4.09 7.68
CA LEU A 46 3.94 3.75 7.44
C LEU A 46 3.07 4.01 8.69
N GLU A 47 3.58 3.65 9.87
CA GLU A 47 2.92 3.94 11.14
C GLU A 47 2.78 5.44 11.39
N GLU A 48 3.85 6.21 11.15
CA GLU A 48 3.82 7.67 11.25
C GLU A 48 2.77 8.29 10.31
N LYS A 49 2.74 7.87 9.05
CA LYS A 49 1.74 8.36 8.08
C LYS A 49 0.31 8.01 8.47
N ARG A 50 0.09 6.81 9.03
CA ARG A 50 -1.23 6.43 9.56
C ARG A 50 -1.63 7.29 10.76
N ALA A 51 -0.69 7.55 11.66
CA ALA A 51 -0.93 8.40 12.83
C ALA A 51 -1.28 9.84 12.42
N ASP A 52 -0.53 10.43 11.48
CA ASP A 52 -0.81 11.77 10.95
C ASP A 52 -2.16 11.83 10.24
N ALA A 53 -2.47 10.85 9.38
CA ALA A 53 -3.78 10.76 8.71
C ALA A 53 -4.93 10.63 9.72
N HIS A 54 -4.74 9.83 10.77
CA HIS A 54 -5.72 9.65 11.83
C HIS A 54 -5.94 10.95 12.62
N LEU A 55 -4.88 11.66 13.01
CA LEU A 55 -4.96 12.95 13.69
C LEU A 55 -5.68 13.99 12.83
N ARG A 56 -5.38 14.05 11.52
CA ARG A 56 -6.08 14.93 10.57
C ARG A 56 -7.57 14.61 10.49
N ALA A 57 -7.94 13.34 10.39
CA ALA A 57 -9.34 12.91 10.35
C ALA A 57 -10.09 13.30 11.63
N LEU A 58 -9.46 13.13 12.81
CA LEU A 58 -10.03 13.56 14.09
C LEU A 58 -10.21 15.08 14.18
N ALA A 59 -9.22 15.84 13.72
CA ALA A 59 -9.28 17.31 13.70
C ALA A 59 -10.42 17.81 12.79
N TYR A 60 -10.53 17.24 11.59
CA TYR A 60 -11.61 17.54 10.66
C TYR A 60 -12.98 17.22 11.28
N ARG A 61 -13.14 16.03 11.85
CA ARG A 61 -14.37 15.61 12.54
C ARG A 61 -14.75 16.61 13.64
N LYS A 62 -13.80 16.99 14.50
CA LYS A 62 -14.04 17.94 15.61
C LYS A 62 -14.45 19.31 15.09
N ALA A 63 -13.82 19.82 14.03
CA ALA A 63 -14.17 21.09 13.43
C ALA A 63 -15.61 21.08 12.88
N VAL A 64 -15.97 20.04 12.12
CA VAL A 64 -17.32 19.85 11.58
C VAL A 64 -18.36 19.75 12.70
N THR A 65 -18.08 18.97 13.75
CA THR A 65 -18.96 18.86 14.92
C THR A 65 -19.15 20.20 15.63
N LYS A 66 -18.09 21.02 15.75
CA LYS A 66 -18.18 22.35 16.36
C LYS A 66 -19.06 23.31 15.56
N LEU A 67 -18.96 23.28 14.23
CA LEU A 67 -19.80 24.09 13.33
C LEU A 67 -21.28 23.69 13.45
N TYR A 68 -21.56 22.39 13.49
CA TYR A 68 -22.92 21.88 13.66
C TYR A 68 -23.52 22.19 15.05
N ASN A 69 -22.75 22.01 16.12
CA ASN A 69 -23.23 22.23 17.48
C ASN A 69 -23.52 23.71 17.80
N HIS A 70 -23.17 24.64 16.89
CA HIS A 70 -23.49 26.05 17.03
C HIS A 70 -24.98 26.31 16.77
N ARG A 71 -25.81 26.09 17.80
CA ARG A 71 -27.26 26.39 17.75
C ARG A 71 -27.47 27.90 17.90
N GLY A 72 -28.03 28.55 16.88
CA GLY A 72 -28.33 29.98 16.87
C GLY A 72 -28.99 30.41 15.56
N LYS A 73 -29.33 31.69 15.42
CA LYS A 73 -29.99 32.25 14.21
C LYS A 73 -29.15 32.10 12.92
N LEU A 74 -27.86 31.78 13.06
CA LEU A 74 -26.91 31.51 11.96
C LEU A 74 -26.49 30.04 11.90
N ALA A 75 -27.23 29.14 12.56
CA ALA A 75 -26.98 27.72 12.45
C ALA A 75 -27.28 27.26 11.00
N PRO A 76 -26.52 26.29 10.48
CA PRO A 76 -26.80 25.77 9.15
C PRO A 76 -28.15 25.03 9.09
N ASN A 77 -28.80 25.05 7.93
CA ASN A 77 -30.10 24.41 7.69
C ASN A 77 -30.02 22.94 7.25
N TRP A 78 -28.82 22.36 7.15
CA TRP A 78 -28.61 20.95 6.85
C TRP A 78 -28.70 20.11 8.14
N GLU A 79 -29.35 18.94 8.07
CA GLU A 79 -29.66 18.11 9.25
C GLU A 79 -28.41 17.53 9.94
N GLY A 80 -27.31 17.42 9.21
CA GLY A 80 -26.04 16.99 9.75
C GLY A 80 -25.04 16.67 8.65
N PRO A 81 -23.76 16.44 9.00
CA PRO A 81 -22.77 16.11 8.00
C PRO A 81 -23.11 14.77 7.35
N TYR A 82 -23.02 14.72 6.03
CA TYR A 82 -23.28 13.52 5.24
C TYR A 82 -21.97 12.92 4.71
N ARG A 83 -21.99 11.60 4.48
CA ARG A 83 -20.95 10.86 3.80
C ARG A 83 -21.49 10.35 2.47
N VAL A 84 -20.74 10.54 1.39
CA VAL A 84 -21.03 9.90 0.11
C VAL A 84 -20.77 8.40 0.24
N VAL A 85 -21.79 7.58 0.01
CA VAL A 85 -21.68 6.11 0.04
C VAL A 85 -21.58 5.50 -1.35
N GLU A 86 -22.18 6.15 -2.35
CA GLU A 86 -22.19 5.67 -3.73
C GLU A 86 -22.24 6.86 -4.70
N VAL A 87 -21.52 6.75 -5.82
CA VAL A 87 -21.59 7.69 -6.94
C VAL A 87 -22.41 7.02 -8.03
N ILE A 88 -23.61 7.53 -8.31
CA ILE A 88 -24.52 6.92 -9.29
C ILE A 88 -24.20 7.45 -10.69
N ARG A 89 -24.02 8.76 -10.82
CA ARG A 89 -23.68 9.51 -12.04
C ARG A 89 -22.91 10.76 -11.66
N ASP A 90 -22.27 11.41 -12.63
CA ASP A 90 -21.77 12.77 -12.43
C ASP A 90 -22.91 13.62 -11.86
N GLU A 91 -22.64 14.28 -10.73
CA GLU A 91 -23.58 15.11 -9.94
C GLU A 91 -24.65 14.36 -9.12
N THR A 92 -24.78 13.03 -9.22
CA THR A 92 -25.76 12.27 -8.42
C THR A 92 -25.08 11.31 -7.44
N TYR A 93 -25.29 11.56 -6.15
CA TYR A 93 -24.64 10.84 -5.05
C TYR A 93 -25.65 10.29 -4.06
N THR A 94 -25.43 9.06 -3.61
CA THR A 94 -26.13 8.53 -2.43
C THR A 94 -25.44 9.03 -1.18
N LEU A 95 -26.18 9.72 -0.32
CA LEU A 95 -25.69 10.25 0.94
C LEU A 95 -26.13 9.38 2.11
N ALA A 96 -25.27 9.24 3.11
CA ALA A 96 -25.63 8.68 4.40
C ALA A 96 -25.29 9.65 5.53
N THR A 97 -26.05 9.62 6.62
CA THR A 97 -25.66 10.30 7.85
C THR A 97 -24.37 9.70 8.41
N MET A 98 -23.67 10.41 9.28
CA MET A 98 -22.47 9.88 9.95
C MET A 98 -22.75 8.62 10.82
N GLU A 99 -24.02 8.34 11.11
CA GLU A 99 -24.48 7.13 11.82
C GLU A 99 -24.78 5.96 10.88
N GLY A 100 -24.62 6.14 9.56
CA GLY A 100 -24.81 5.11 8.55
C GLY A 100 -26.23 4.99 8.01
N ARG A 101 -27.13 5.94 8.30
CA ARG A 101 -28.49 5.93 7.71
C ARG A 101 -28.42 6.53 6.31
N VAL A 102 -28.81 5.75 5.30
CA VAL A 102 -28.88 6.22 3.92
C VAL A 102 -30.08 7.17 3.78
N LEU A 103 -29.86 8.31 3.14
CA LEU A 103 -30.89 9.30 2.86
C LEU A 103 -31.53 9.03 1.49
N PRO A 104 -32.84 9.31 1.34
CA PRO A 104 -33.49 9.21 0.05
C PRO A 104 -32.85 10.18 -0.93
N ILE A 105 -32.50 9.67 -2.11
CA ILE A 105 -32.03 10.47 -3.25
C ILE A 105 -33.12 11.49 -3.58
N THR A 106 -32.76 12.78 -3.57
CA THR A 106 -33.66 13.89 -3.89
C THR A 106 -33.34 14.44 -5.27
#